data_AF-A0A4V2ZTB9-F1
#
_entry.id   AF-A0A4V2ZTB9-F1
#
_cell.length_a   1.000
_cell.length_b   1.000
_cell.length_c   1.000
_cell.angle_alpha   90.00
_cell.angle_beta   90.00
_cell.angle_gamma   90.00
#
_symmetry.space_group_name_H-M   'P 1'
#
loop_
_entity.id
_entity.type
_entity.pdbx_description
1 polymer ?
#
loop_
_entity_poly.entity_id
_entity_poly.type
_entity_poly.pdbx_seq_one_letter_code
_entity_poly.pdbx_strand_id
1 'polypeptide(L)'
;MAATSTQCQRVSLLDNWESSIHGANRRSAYPLQAFDTLFAARAWVTGLVRWYNHEHRHSAIRFVTPAQRHAKLDQQILDRRATLYEAAKQRNPLRWKGPTRNWKRVHTVHLNPDQTDNFEPIKRDHRQEQKAA
;
A
#
# COMPACT_ATOMS: atom_id res chain seq x y z
N MET A 1 -27.29 31.33 5.51
CA MET A 1 -26.76 30.31 6.45
C MET A 1 -26.01 29.28 5.62
N ALA A 2 -24.69 29.36 5.58
CA ALA A 2 -23.86 28.47 4.76
C ALA A 2 -23.71 27.13 5.46
N ALA A 3 -24.26 26.07 4.87
CA ALA A 3 -24.03 24.70 5.31
C ALA A 3 -22.57 24.34 4.99
N THR A 4 -21.76 24.18 6.04
CA THR A 4 -20.42 23.59 5.95
C THR A 4 -20.56 22.13 5.55
N SER A 5 -20.52 21.89 4.24
CA SER A 5 -20.37 20.58 3.63
C SER A 5 -19.05 19.99 4.12
N THR A 6 -19.13 19.13 5.13
CA THR A 6 -18.00 18.33 5.58
C THR A 6 -17.66 17.39 4.46
N GLN A 7 -16.70 17.83 3.65
CA GLN A 7 -16.00 17.04 2.66
C GLN A 7 -15.36 15.87 3.38
N CYS A 8 -16.13 14.78 3.46
CA CYS A 8 -15.68 13.50 3.96
C CYS A 8 -14.62 13.02 2.97
N GLN A 9 -13.35 13.23 3.32
CA GLN A 9 -12.21 12.74 2.57
C GLN A 9 -12.40 11.24 2.39
N ARG A 10 -12.81 10.84 1.19
CA ARG A 10 -12.72 9.49 0.67
C ARG A 10 -11.24 9.17 0.57
N VAL A 11 -10.61 8.90 1.71
CA VAL A 11 -9.23 8.44 1.77
C VAL A 11 -9.24 7.12 1.01
N SER A 12 -8.62 7.15 -0.16
CA SER A 12 -8.31 6.03 -1.04
C SER A 12 -7.74 4.87 -0.23
N LEU A 13 -8.63 3.99 0.21
CA LEU A 13 -8.38 2.98 1.24
C LEU A 13 -7.99 1.62 0.67
N LEU A 14 -7.31 1.63 -0.47
CA LEU A 14 -6.83 0.41 -1.11
C LEU A 14 -5.43 0.65 -1.62
N ASP A 15 -4.51 1.05 -0.72
CA ASP A 15 -3.06 0.93 -0.93
C ASP A 15 -2.79 -0.36 -1.69
N ASN A 16 -2.42 -0.24 -2.98
CA ASN A 16 -2.46 -1.27 -4.02
C ASN A 16 -2.61 -2.68 -3.43
N TRP A 17 -3.88 -3.13 -3.34
CA TRP A 17 -4.25 -4.38 -2.67
C TRP A 17 -3.41 -5.56 -3.18
N GLU A 18 -3.05 -5.51 -4.47
CA GLU A 18 -2.28 -6.50 -5.20
C GLU A 18 -0.81 -6.54 -4.74
N SER A 19 -0.15 -5.39 -4.61
CA SER A 19 1.21 -5.30 -4.05
C SER A 19 1.26 -5.77 -2.59
N SER A 20 0.18 -5.50 -1.84
CA SER A 20 0.07 -5.89 -0.44
C SER A 20 -0.19 -7.40 -0.29
N ILE A 21 -0.94 -8.03 -1.19
CA ILE A 21 -1.14 -9.48 -1.23
C ILE A 21 0.14 -10.21 -1.58
N HIS A 22 0.92 -9.73 -2.56
CA HIS A 22 2.22 -10.31 -2.86
C HIS A 22 3.20 -10.17 -1.66
N GLY A 23 3.13 -9.07 -0.92
CA GLY A 23 3.87 -8.91 0.33
C GLY A 23 3.36 -9.83 1.45
N ALA A 24 2.04 -10.00 1.54
CA ALA A 24 1.37 -10.92 2.46
C ALA A 24 1.69 -12.38 2.12
N ASN A 25 1.94 -12.72 0.86
CA ASN A 25 2.34 -14.08 0.44
C ASN A 25 3.56 -14.62 1.23
N ARG A 26 4.43 -13.74 1.72
CA ARG A 26 5.59 -14.13 2.54
C ARG A 26 5.28 -14.40 4.02
N ARG A 27 4.07 -14.11 4.52
CA ARG A 27 3.74 -14.19 5.97
C ARG A 27 2.31 -14.63 6.29
N SER A 28 1.34 -14.19 5.49
CA SER A 28 0.02 -14.79 5.43
C SER A 28 0.17 -16.18 4.85
N ALA A 29 -0.49 -17.17 5.45
CA ALA A 29 -0.64 -18.49 4.88
C ALA A 29 -1.49 -18.36 3.60
N TYR A 30 -0.88 -17.83 2.55
CA TYR A 30 -1.53 -17.67 1.27
C TYR A 30 -1.86 -19.07 0.76
N PRO A 31 -3.15 -19.35 0.46
CA PRO A 31 -3.56 -20.68 0.09
C PRO A 31 -2.93 -20.99 -1.27
N LEU A 32 -1.98 -21.92 -1.27
CA LEU A 32 -1.34 -22.40 -2.50
C LEU A 32 -2.29 -23.30 -3.31
N GLN A 33 -3.37 -23.78 -2.69
CA GLN A 33 -4.43 -24.58 -3.29
C GLN A 33 -5.77 -23.88 -3.12
N ALA A 34 -6.74 -24.24 -3.96
CA ALA A 34 -8.11 -23.75 -3.83
C ALA A 34 -8.72 -24.15 -2.48
N PHE A 35 -9.67 -23.34 -1.98
CA PHE A 35 -10.40 -23.68 -0.76
C PHE A 35 -11.39 -24.82 -1.01
N ASP A 36 -11.40 -25.81 -0.12
CA ASP A 36 -12.33 -26.95 -0.20
C ASP A 36 -13.79 -26.54 0.04
N THR A 37 -14.01 -25.45 0.78
CA THR A 37 -15.36 -24.97 1.12
C THR A 37 -15.46 -23.45 1.08
N LEU A 38 -16.68 -22.96 0.80
CA LEU A 38 -16.99 -21.53 0.91
C LEU A 38 -16.72 -20.98 2.31
N PHE A 39 -16.94 -21.80 3.36
CA PHE A 39 -16.65 -21.41 4.74
C PHE A 39 -15.15 -21.18 4.96
N ALA A 40 -14.29 -22.09 4.47
CA ALA A 40 -12.84 -21.93 4.56
C ALA A 40 -12.36 -20.67 3.83
N ALA A 41 -12.90 -20.40 2.64
CA ALA A 41 -12.59 -19.18 1.89
C ALA A 41 -12.96 -17.91 2.68
N ARG A 42 -14.18 -17.86 3.25
CA ARG A 42 -14.65 -16.72 4.04
C ARG A 42 -13.83 -16.50 5.30
N ALA A 43 -13.51 -17.57 6.01
CA ALA A 43 -12.68 -17.49 7.22
C ALA A 43 -11.29 -16.92 6.91
N TRP A 44 -10.67 -17.39 5.82
CA TRP A 44 -9.38 -16.91 5.38
C TRP A 44 -9.41 -15.43 4.97
N VAL A 45 -10.38 -15.03 4.13
CA VAL A 45 -10.53 -13.62 3.71
C VAL A 45 -10.75 -12.70 4.92
N THR A 46 -11.55 -13.15 5.89
CA THR A 46 -11.78 -12.39 7.13
C THR A 46 -10.48 -12.17 7.91
N GLY A 47 -9.65 -13.22 8.03
CA GLY A 47 -8.33 -13.12 8.63
C GLY A 47 -7.41 -12.16 7.87
N LEU A 48 -7.39 -12.25 6.54
CA LEU A 48 -6.60 -11.38 5.68
C LEU A 48 -7.00 -9.90 5.85
N VAL A 49 -8.29 -9.59 5.81
CA VAL A 49 -8.80 -8.21 5.93
C VAL A 49 -8.44 -7.62 7.30
N ARG A 50 -8.63 -8.40 8.37
CA ARG A 50 -8.23 -7.98 9.71
C ARG A 50 -6.74 -7.65 9.74
N TRP A 51 -5.91 -8.56 9.23
CA TRP A 51 -4.47 -8.39 9.22
C TRP A 51 -4.03 -7.19 8.40
N TYR A 52 -4.58 -7.02 7.20
CA TYR A 52 -4.29 -5.90 6.32
C TYR A 52 -4.58 -4.57 7.02
N ASN A 53 -5.73 -4.47 7.68
CA ASN A 53 -6.16 -3.23 8.30
C ASN A 53 -5.43 -2.90 9.60
N HIS A 54 -5.07 -3.89 10.41
CA HIS A 54 -4.60 -3.67 11.79
C HIS A 54 -3.15 -4.04 12.06
N GLU A 55 -2.56 -4.93 11.26
CA GLU A 55 -1.22 -5.44 11.50
C GLU A 55 -0.24 -5.10 10.37
N HIS A 56 -0.71 -5.08 9.12
CA HIS A 56 0.11 -4.73 7.97
C HIS A 56 0.49 -3.25 7.97
N ARG A 57 1.78 -2.97 7.75
CA ARG A 57 2.34 -1.62 7.74
C ARG A 57 2.76 -1.26 6.34
N HIS A 58 2.02 -0.36 5.72
CA HIS A 58 2.24 0.05 4.34
C HIS A 58 3.41 1.00 4.22
N SER A 59 4.37 0.68 3.35
CA SER A 59 5.54 1.53 3.11
C SER A 59 5.17 2.89 2.50
N ALA A 60 4.14 2.94 1.65
CA ALA A 60 3.62 4.15 1.01
C ALA A 60 3.18 5.21 2.03
N ILE A 61 2.51 4.78 3.11
CA ILE A 61 2.13 5.63 4.25
C ILE A 61 3.09 5.51 5.44
N ARG A 62 4.38 5.28 5.15
CA ARG A 62 5.48 5.31 6.14
C ARG A 62 5.31 4.33 7.30
N PHE A 63 4.92 3.10 6.97
CA PHE A 63 4.78 1.97 7.89
C PHE A 63 3.75 2.21 9.00
N VAL A 64 2.65 2.85 8.64
CA VAL A 64 1.44 2.98 9.45
C VAL A 64 0.42 1.97 8.94
N THR A 65 -0.46 1.48 9.82
CA THR A 65 -1.55 0.57 9.44
C THR A 65 -2.72 1.38 8.86
N PRO A 66 -3.55 0.82 7.97
CA PRO A 66 -4.73 1.51 7.48
C PRO A 66 -5.62 1.99 8.63
N ALA A 67 -5.91 1.13 9.62
CA ALA A 67 -6.74 1.48 10.76
C ALA A 67 -6.20 2.69 11.55
N GLN A 68 -4.88 2.77 11.77
CA GLN A 68 -4.26 3.94 12.42
C GLN A 68 -4.40 5.22 11.58
N ARG A 69 -4.32 5.10 10.26
CA ARG A 69 -4.52 6.22 9.34
C ARG A 69 -5.98 6.70 9.34
N HIS A 70 -6.96 5.78 9.39
CA HIS A 70 -8.38 6.15 9.55
C HIS A 70 -8.68 6.82 10.86
N ALA A 71 -8.06 6.33 11.94
CA ALA A 71 -8.15 6.96 13.25
C ALA A 71 -7.37 8.29 13.36
N LYS A 72 -6.71 8.74 12.28
CA LYS A 72 -5.87 9.96 12.25
C LYS A 72 -4.73 9.97 13.28
N LEU A 73 -4.32 8.79 13.76
CA LEU A 73 -3.23 8.61 14.71
C LEU A 73 -1.85 8.64 14.03
N ASP A 74 -1.85 8.62 12.70
CA ASP A 74 -0.66 8.46 11.89
C ASP A 74 0.35 9.60 12.08
N GLN A 75 -0.11 10.84 12.23
CA GLN A 75 0.77 11.99 12.49
C GLN A 75 1.57 11.79 13.79
N GLN A 76 0.86 11.49 14.89
CA GLN A 76 1.49 11.29 16.20
C GLN A 76 2.49 10.12 16.20
N ILE A 77 2.15 9.02 15.52
CA ILE A 77 3.04 7.86 15.38
C ILE A 77 4.31 8.24 14.64
N LEU A 78 4.18 9.01 13.56
CA LEU A 78 5.29 9.43 12.72
C LEU A 78 6.20 10.43 13.42
N ASP A 79 5.64 11.39 14.15
CA ASP A 79 6.42 12.35 14.93
C ASP A 79 7.24 11.65 16.01
N ARG A 80 6.64 10.71 16.74
CA ARG A 80 7.35 9.91 17.75
C ARG A 80 8.51 9.11 17.13
N ARG A 81 8.31 8.56 15.92
CA ARG A 81 9.38 7.83 15.21
C ARG A 81 10.50 8.77 14.77
N ALA A 82 10.17 9.97 14.31
CA ALA A 82 11.17 10.98 13.97
C ALA A 82 12.07 11.31 15.17
N THR A 83 11.46 11.63 16.33
CA THR A 83 12.19 11.92 17.57
C THR A 83 13.11 10.76 17.98
N LEU A 84 12.60 9.52 17.94
CA LEU A 84 13.39 8.34 18.30
C LEU A 84 14.59 8.14 17.36
N TYR A 85 14.39 8.33 16.06
CA TYR A 85 15.45 8.18 15.07
C TYR A 85 16.52 9.26 15.20
N GLU A 86 16.14 10.50 15.48
CA GLU A 86 17.09 11.58 15.75
C GLU A 86 17.90 11.31 17.02
N ALA A 87 17.25 10.90 18.12
CA ALA A 87 17.95 10.54 19.35
C ALA A 87 18.91 9.35 19.14
N ALA A 88 18.50 8.34 18.38
CA ALA A 88 19.35 7.19 18.04
C ALA A 88 20.54 7.58 17.15
N LYS A 89 20.37 8.57 16.26
CA LYS A 89 21.45 9.11 15.43
C LYS A 89 22.44 9.91 16.26
N GLN A 90 21.95 10.77 17.16
CA GLN A 90 22.80 11.53 18.09
C GLN A 90 23.63 10.62 19.00
N ARG A 91 23.04 9.52 19.48
CA ARG A 91 23.73 8.56 20.35
C ARG A 91 24.87 7.81 19.65
N ASN A 92 24.71 7.46 18.38
CA ASN A 92 25.71 6.68 17.63
C ASN A 92 25.91 7.23 16.20
N PRO A 93 26.54 8.40 16.02
CA PRO A 93 26.64 9.04 14.71
C PRO A 93 27.36 8.18 13.66
N LEU A 94 28.40 7.43 14.05
CA LEU A 94 29.19 6.57 13.17
C LEU A 94 28.39 5.44 12.50
N ARG A 95 27.26 5.03 13.10
CA ARG A 95 26.36 4.03 12.49
C ARG A 95 25.62 4.58 11.28
N TRP A 96 25.46 5.89 11.17
CA TRP A 96 24.61 6.54 10.19
C TRP A 96 25.45 7.19 9.09
N LYS A 97 25.38 6.65 7.87
CA LYS A 97 26.04 7.24 6.70
C LYS A 97 25.33 8.47 6.14
N GLY A 98 24.13 8.80 6.62
CA GLY A 98 23.28 9.83 6.02
C GLY A 98 22.15 10.34 6.93
N PRO A 99 21.15 11.05 6.35
CA PRO A 99 19.99 11.51 7.09
C PRO A 99 19.17 10.34 7.65
N THR A 100 18.37 10.63 8.69
CA THR A 100 17.41 9.66 9.22
C THR A 100 16.32 9.38 8.18
N ARG A 101 15.58 8.28 8.38
CA ARG A 101 14.48 7.93 7.48
C ARG A 101 13.44 9.06 7.48
N ASN A 102 12.90 9.38 6.31
CA ASN A 102 11.82 10.37 6.20
C ASN A 102 10.55 9.85 6.89
N TRP A 103 10.20 10.48 8.02
CA TRP A 103 8.98 10.21 8.78
C TRP A 103 7.89 11.26 8.55
N LYS A 104 8.05 12.21 7.63
CA LYS A 104 6.99 13.18 7.33
C LYS A 104 5.73 12.47 6.81
N ARG A 105 4.57 12.93 7.29
CA ARG A 105 3.26 12.44 6.87
C ARG A 105 3.05 12.65 5.38
N VAL A 106 2.67 11.58 4.68
CA VAL A 106 2.24 11.63 3.28
C VAL A 106 0.76 11.94 3.28
N HIS A 107 0.32 12.97 2.56
CA HIS A 107 -1.10 13.40 2.55
C HIS A 107 -1.92 12.65 1.49
N THR A 108 -1.34 12.45 0.31
CA THR A 108 -1.99 11.85 -0.85
C THR A 108 -1.18 10.66 -1.34
N VAL A 109 -1.85 9.54 -1.60
CA VAL A 109 -1.28 8.34 -2.21
C VAL A 109 -2.22 7.93 -3.34
N HIS A 110 -1.69 7.71 -4.55
CA HIS A 110 -2.45 7.28 -5.71
C HIS A 110 -2.30 5.76 -5.90
N LEU A 111 -3.40 5.06 -6.22
CA LEU A 111 -3.48 3.60 -6.22
C LEU A 111 -3.28 2.95 -7.60
N ASN A 112 -3.44 3.74 -8.65
CA ASN A 112 -2.99 3.51 -10.00
C ASN A 112 -2.93 4.93 -10.60
N PRO A 113 -1.75 5.47 -10.93
CA PRO A 113 -1.74 6.71 -11.70
C PRO A 113 -2.42 6.44 -13.04
N ASP A 114 -3.31 7.32 -13.46
CA ASP A 114 -3.93 7.24 -14.78
C ASP A 114 -2.79 7.20 -15.82
N GLN A 115 -2.64 6.07 -16.53
CA GLN A 115 -1.82 6.00 -17.74
C GLN A 115 -2.59 6.69 -18.87
N THR A 116 -2.89 7.97 -18.71
CA THR A 116 -3.19 8.82 -19.85
C THR A 116 -1.86 9.34 -20.36
N ASP A 117 -1.53 8.96 -21.60
CA ASP A 117 -0.35 9.35 -22.39
C ASP A 117 0.75 8.29 -22.44
N ASN A 118 0.45 7.18 -23.13
CA ASN A 118 1.34 6.54 -24.12
C ASN A 118 0.69 5.25 -24.66
N PHE A 119 -0.53 5.36 -25.20
CA PHE A 119 -1.00 4.39 -26.18
C PHE A 119 -0.40 4.78 -27.53
N GLU A 120 0.88 4.46 -27.74
CA GLU A 120 1.37 4.37 -29.11
C GLU A 120 0.66 3.16 -29.74
N PRO A 121 -0.13 3.35 -30.82
CA PRO A 121 -0.85 2.25 -31.43
C PRO A 121 0.18 1.24 -31.95
N ILE A 122 0.10 0.01 -31.43
CA ILE A 122 0.91 -1.12 -31.91
C ILE A 122 0.61 -1.29 -33.40
N LYS A 123 1.57 -0.92 -34.25
CA LYS A 123 1.50 -1.19 -35.69
C LYS A 123 1.55 -2.70 -35.87
N ARG A 124 0.42 -3.31 -36.24
CA ARG A 124 0.35 -4.72 -36.63
C ARG A 124 1.06 -4.85 -37.98
N ASP A 125 2.18 -5.57 -38.01
CA ASP A 125 2.85 -5.92 -39.26
C ASP A 125 2.05 -7.02 -39.95
N HIS A 126 1.45 -6.70 -41.11
CA HIS A 126 0.69 -7.64 -41.95
C HIS A 126 1.63 -8.56 -42.75
N ARG A 127 2.57 -9.22 -42.07
CA ARG A 127 3.46 -10.18 -42.70
C ARG A 127 3.39 -11.51 -42.00
N GLN A 128 2.32 -12.27 -42.26
CA GLN A 128 2.32 -13.75 -42.25
C GLN A 128 0.96 -14.32 -42.67
N GLU A 129 0.57 -14.14 -43.94
CA GLU A 129 -0.37 -15.05 -44.60
C GLU A 129 0.09 -15.31 -46.03
N GLN A 130 1.23 -15.99 -46.18
CA GLN A 130 1.54 -16.77 -47.38
C GLN A 130 2.28 -18.03 -46.96
N LYS A 131 1.54 -19.14 -46.81
CA LYS A 131 1.93 -20.51 -47.22
C LYS A 131 0.88 -21.52 -46.74
N ALA A 132 -0.10 -21.80 -47.58
CA ALA A 132 -0.74 -23.11 -47.72
C ALA A 132 -1.66 -23.07 -48.95
N ALA A 133 -1.12 -23.44 -50.11
CA ALA A 133 -1.85 -23.97 -51.27
C ALA A 133 -0.88 -24.85 -52.06
#